data_AF-A0A7C6SBQ2-F1
#
_entry.id   AF-A0A7C6SBQ2-F1
#
_cell.length_a   1.000
_cell.length_b   1.000
_cell.length_c   1.000
_cell.angle_alpha   90.00
_cell.angle_beta   90.00
_cell.angle_gamma   90.00
#
_symmetry.space_group_name_H-M   'P 1'
#
loop_
_entity.id
_entity.type
_entity.pdbx_description
1 polymer ?
#
loop_
_entity_poly.entity_id
_entity_poly.type
_entity_poly.pdbx_seq_one_letter_code
_entity_poly.pdbx_strand_id
1 'polypeptide(L)'
;LPIARDLTSSIKRKVDNDGKESITLYEFIKELENGYLYELTLVTGRTHQIRVHLAHLGSPIVGDELYLGEKADRLYLHSAYINFVHPITKEEISINSGIVWK
;
A
#
# COMPACT_ATOMS: atom_id res chain seq x y z
N LEU A 1 -12.47 -1.24 -0.98
CA LEU A 1 -12.81 0.16 -0.61
C LEU A 1 -12.55 1.06 -1.82
N PRO A 2 -13.58 1.62 -2.51
CA PRO A 2 -13.35 2.42 -3.70
C PRO A 2 -12.62 3.74 -3.38
N ILE A 3 -11.84 4.25 -4.34
CA ILE A 3 -10.95 5.41 -4.15
C ILE A 3 -11.27 6.52 -5.14
N ALA A 4 -11.45 7.73 -4.62
CA ALA A 4 -11.61 8.96 -5.38
C ALA A 4 -10.48 9.95 -5.10
N ARG A 5 -10.43 11.01 -5.90
CA ARG A 5 -9.58 12.18 -5.63
C ARG A 5 -10.18 12.99 -4.49
N ASP A 6 -9.33 13.45 -3.58
CA ASP A 6 -9.74 14.47 -2.62
C ASP A 6 -9.75 15.82 -3.34
N LEU A 7 -10.89 16.50 -3.39
CA LEU A 7 -11.03 17.79 -4.08
C LEU A 7 -10.40 18.95 -3.30
N THR A 8 -10.14 18.76 -2.01
CA THR A 8 -9.49 19.77 -1.15
C THR A 8 -7.96 19.73 -1.24
N SER A 9 -7.40 18.72 -1.93
CA SER A 9 -5.96 18.51 -2.07
C SER A 9 -5.58 18.19 -3.51
N SER A 10 -4.49 18.79 -3.99
CA SER A 10 -3.95 18.46 -5.31
C SER A 10 -3.44 17.01 -5.41
N ILE A 11 -3.04 16.40 -4.30
CA ILE A 11 -2.35 15.09 -4.27
C ILE A 11 -3.05 14.00 -3.45
N LYS A 12 -3.94 14.34 -2.49
CA LYS A 12 -4.61 13.32 -1.68
C LYS A 12 -5.64 12.52 -2.47
N ARG A 13 -5.88 11.33 -1.95
CA ARG A 13 -6.94 10.41 -2.36
C ARG A 13 -7.74 10.07 -1.11
N LYS A 14 -9.00 9.68 -1.27
CA LYS A 14 -9.85 9.27 -0.16
C LYS A 14 -10.65 8.03 -0.54
N VAL A 15 -11.04 7.25 0.47
CA VAL A 15 -12.09 6.25 0.29
C VAL A 15 -13.40 7.00 0.08
N ASP A 16 -14.09 6.66 -0.99
CA ASP A 16 -15.36 7.27 -1.38
C ASP A 16 -16.17 6.24 -2.17
N ASN A 17 -17.47 6.14 -1.90
CA ASN A 17 -18.33 5.16 -2.56
C ASN A 17 -18.50 5.44 -4.06
N ASP A 18 -18.38 6.70 -4.47
CA ASP A 18 -18.40 7.09 -5.89
C ASP A 18 -17.01 6.98 -6.55
N GLY A 19 -16.02 6.45 -5.82
CA GLY A 19 -14.66 6.23 -6.28
C GLY A 19 -14.51 5.03 -7.22
N LYS A 20 -13.30 4.87 -7.77
CA LYS A 20 -12.95 3.68 -8.55
C LYS A 20 -12.76 2.49 -7.63
N GLU A 21 -13.36 1.36 -8.00
CA GLU A 21 -13.17 0.10 -7.27
C GLU A 21 -11.67 -0.17 -7.05
N SER A 22 -11.36 -0.49 -5.79
CA SER A 22 -10.00 -0.75 -5.33
C SER A 22 -10.01 -1.86 -4.27
N ILE A 23 -9.16 -2.86 -4.48
CA ILE A 23 -9.08 -4.08 -3.68
C ILE A 23 -7.62 -4.31 -3.26
N THR A 24 -7.40 -4.32 -1.95
CA THR A 24 -6.14 -4.65 -1.29
C THR A 24 -6.43 -5.77 -0.32
N LEU A 25 -5.75 -6.89 -0.46
CA LEU A 25 -5.77 -7.98 0.52
C LEU A 25 -4.63 -7.75 1.51
N TYR A 26 -4.84 -8.12 2.76
CA TYR A 26 -3.82 -7.98 3.80
C TYR A 26 -3.78 -9.23 4.66
N GLU A 27 -2.58 -9.57 5.11
CA GLU A 27 -2.32 -10.65 6.05
C GLU A 27 -1.45 -10.11 7.18
N PHE A 28 -1.84 -10.40 8.42
CA PHE A 28 -1.05 -10.05 9.59
C PHE A 28 0.17 -10.96 9.69
N ILE A 29 1.36 -10.37 9.83
CA ILE A 29 2.60 -11.13 9.95
C ILE A 29 3.07 -11.18 11.41
N LYS A 30 3.22 -10.00 12.04
CA LYS A 30 3.64 -9.89 13.44
C LYS A 30 3.41 -8.51 14.01
N GLU A 31 3.39 -8.45 15.34
CA GLU A 31 3.48 -7.21 16.11
C GLU A 31 4.95 -6.76 16.21
N LEU A 32 5.14 -5.44 16.21
CA LEU A 32 6.40 -4.73 16.42
C LEU A 32 6.24 -3.81 17.63
N GLU A 33 7.34 -3.29 18.18
CA GLU A 33 7.30 -2.40 19.35
C GLU A 33 6.38 -1.18 19.16
N ASN A 34 6.34 -0.63 17.94
CA ASN A 34 5.57 0.58 17.61
C ASN A 34 4.61 0.36 16.43
N GLY A 35 4.07 -0.84 16.25
CA GLY A 35 3.08 -1.10 15.20
C GLY A 35 2.94 -2.56 14.81
N TYR A 36 2.44 -2.79 13.60
CA TYR A 36 2.18 -4.12 13.08
C TYR A 36 2.77 -4.25 11.67
N LEU A 37 3.33 -5.42 11.39
CA LEU A 37 3.78 -5.78 10.06
C LEU A 37 2.68 -6.56 9.34
N TYR A 38 2.29 -6.06 8.17
CA TYR A 38 1.35 -6.73 7.28
C TYR A 38 2.01 -7.05 5.94
N GLU A 39 1.67 -8.21 5.40
CA GLU A 39 1.84 -8.49 3.98
C GLU A 39 0.60 -7.99 3.24
N LEU A 40 0.80 -7.37 2.08
CA LEU A 40 -0.25 -6.73 1.31
C LEU A 40 -0.21 -7.24 -0.12
N THR A 41 -1.35 -7.71 -0.62
CA THR A 41 -1.51 -8.11 -2.02
C THR A 41 -2.42 -7.13 -2.74
N LEU A 42 -1.90 -6.53 -3.82
CA LEU A 42 -2.65 -5.63 -4.69
C LEU A 42 -3.42 -6.42 -5.74
N VAL A 43 -4.75 -6.44 -5.64
CA VAL A 43 -5.63 -6.94 -6.71
C VAL A 43 -5.88 -5.85 -7.74
N THR A 44 -5.90 -4.58 -7.31
CA THR A 44 -5.94 -3.40 -8.17
C THR A 44 -4.78 -2.45 -7.86
N GLY A 45 -4.42 -1.57 -8.79
CA GLY A 45 -3.30 -0.62 -8.63
C GLY A 45 -3.71 0.85 -8.75
N ARG A 46 -4.56 1.37 -7.85
CA ARG A 46 -4.91 2.80 -7.84
C ARG A 46 -3.83 3.65 -7.16
N THR A 47 -3.76 4.93 -7.51
CA THR A 47 -2.84 5.88 -6.89
C THR A 47 -3.04 5.90 -5.38
N HIS A 48 -1.95 5.71 -4.62
CA HIS A 48 -1.95 5.69 -3.15
C HIS A 48 -2.85 4.61 -2.52
N GLN A 49 -3.23 3.57 -3.26
CA GLN A 49 -4.28 2.64 -2.81
C GLN A 49 -4.03 2.06 -1.41
N ILE A 50 -2.85 1.46 -1.19
CA ILE A 50 -2.48 0.89 0.11
C ILE A 50 -2.53 1.95 1.20
N ARG A 51 -1.91 3.11 0.96
CA ARG A 51 -1.81 4.22 1.90
C ARG A 51 -3.18 4.71 2.35
N VAL A 52 -4.10 4.89 1.40
CA VAL A 52 -5.48 5.35 1.64
C VAL A 52 -6.30 4.29 2.37
N HIS A 53 -6.21 3.02 1.96
CA HIS A 53 -6.96 1.94 2.61
C HIS A 53 -6.55 1.76 4.06
N LEU A 54 -5.25 1.69 4.32
CA LEU A 54 -4.71 1.51 5.67
C LEU A 54 -5.04 2.70 6.58
N ALA A 55 -4.91 3.93 6.08
CA ALA A 55 -5.32 5.13 6.83
C ALA A 55 -6.83 5.15 7.11
N HIS A 56 -7.66 4.77 6.13
CA HIS A 56 -9.12 4.69 6.31
C HIS A 56 -9.54 3.65 7.35
N LEU A 57 -8.78 2.55 7.48
CA LEU A 57 -9.00 1.51 8.49
C LEU A 57 -8.41 1.88 9.86
N GLY A 58 -7.87 3.09 10.04
CA GLY A 58 -7.27 3.53 11.29
C GLY A 58 -5.88 2.93 11.59
N SER A 59 -5.24 2.33 10.59
CA SER A 59 -3.88 1.76 10.69
C SER A 59 -2.95 2.40 9.64
N PRO A 60 -2.76 3.72 9.61
CA PRO A 60 -1.93 4.40 8.61
C PRO A 60 -0.48 3.92 8.64
N ILE A 61 0.21 4.03 7.50
CA ILE A 61 1.59 3.56 7.36
C ILE A 61 2.55 4.50 8.10
N VAL A 62 3.51 3.92 8.82
CA VAL A 62 4.59 4.68 9.48
C VAL A 62 5.40 5.46 8.43
N GLY A 63 5.66 6.72 8.73
CA GLY A 63 6.38 7.65 7.84
C GLY A 63 5.55 8.19 6.67
N ASP A 64 4.24 7.94 6.65
CA ASP A 64 3.33 8.51 5.65
C ASP A 64 2.89 9.93 6.01
N GLU A 65 3.71 10.93 5.68
CA GLU A 65 3.41 12.35 5.95
C GLU A 65 2.06 12.81 5.37
N LEU A 66 1.56 12.17 4.30
CA LEU A 66 0.32 12.60 3.65
C LEU A 66 -0.94 12.12 4.38
N TYR A 67 -0.93 10.89 4.90
CA TYR A 67 -2.11 10.24 5.48
C TYR A 67 -2.01 10.02 7.00
N LEU A 68 -0.80 9.87 7.54
CA LEU A 68 -0.54 9.85 8.99
C LEU A 68 -0.26 11.26 9.51
N GLY A 69 0.44 12.10 8.73
CA GLY A 69 0.89 13.43 9.17
C GLY A 69 2.23 13.43 9.89
N GLU A 70 2.79 12.25 10.18
CA GLU A 70 4.09 12.09 10.83
C GLU A 70 5.11 11.52 9.83
N LYS A 71 6.24 12.22 9.73
CA LYS A 71 7.35 11.82 8.89
C LYS A 71 8.33 10.95 9.69
N ALA A 72 8.85 9.91 9.05
CA ALA A 72 9.93 9.09 9.56
C ALA A 72 11.15 9.17 8.63
N ASP A 73 12.15 8.32 8.85
CA ASP A 73 13.32 8.17 7.97
C ASP A 73 12.95 7.72 6.55
N ARG A 74 11.85 6.96 6.42
CA ARG A 74 11.26 6.58 5.14
C ARG A 74 9.77 6.29 5.27
N LEU A 75 9.11 6.07 4.14
CA LEU A 75 7.81 5.41 4.11
C LEU A 75 8.02 3.91 4.37
N TYR A 76 7.35 3.36 5.38
CA TYR A 76 7.39 1.93 5.74
C TYR A 76 6.43 1.10 4.86
N LEU A 77 6.58 1.29 3.55
CA LEU A 77 5.93 0.51 2.50
C LEU A 77 7.02 0.06 1.53
N HIS A 78 7.07 -1.24 1.25
CA HIS A 78 8.09 -1.84 0.37
C HIS A 78 7.45 -2.83 -0.58
N SER A 79 7.83 -2.76 -1.86
CA SER A 79 7.44 -3.76 -2.85
C SER A 79 8.38 -4.95 -2.72
N ALA A 80 8.01 -5.90 -1.85
CA ALA A 80 8.87 -7.03 -1.51
C ALA A 80 8.87 -8.14 -2.59
N TYR A 81 7.79 -8.26 -3.37
CA TYR A 81 7.63 -9.33 -4.35
C TYR A 81 6.90 -8.83 -5.59
N ILE A 82 7.31 -9.33 -6.76
CA ILE A 82 6.58 -9.19 -8.01
C ILE A 82 6.68 -10.48 -8.81
N ASN A 83 5.57 -10.90 -9.40
CA ASN A 83 5.51 -12.00 -10.35
C ASN A 83 4.75 -11.56 -11.59
N PHE A 84 5.28 -11.89 -12.77
CA PHE A 84 4.64 -11.61 -14.04
C PHE A 84 5.17 -12.53 -15.13
N VAL A 85 4.38 -12.69 -16.19
CA VAL A 85 4.81 -13.36 -17.42
C VAL A 85 5.62 -12.37 -18.26
N HIS A 86 6.85 -12.73 -18.58
CA HIS A 86 7.71 -11.90 -19.41
C HIS A 86 7.06 -11.66 -20.79
N PRO A 87 6.92 -10.41 -21.25
CA PRO A 87 6.06 -10.08 -22.39
C PRO A 87 6.55 -10.69 -23.71
N ILE A 88 7.85 -10.98 -23.82
CA ILE A 88 8.49 -11.53 -25.03
C ILE A 88 8.66 -13.05 -24.92
N THR A 89 9.40 -13.52 -23.90
CA THR A 89 9.74 -14.95 -23.74
C THR A 89 8.57 -15.80 -23.25
N LYS A 90 7.52 -15.18 -22.68
CA LYS A 90 6.37 -15.86 -22.04
C LYS A 90 6.73 -16.72 -20.84
N GLU A 91 7.94 -16.60 -20.32
CA GLU A 91 8.38 -17.27 -19.10
C GLU A 91 7.86 -16.53 -17.87
N GLU A 92 7.63 -17.28 -16.80
CA GLU A 92 7.29 -16.72 -15.51
C GLU A 92 8.54 -16.12 -14.84
N ILE A 93 8.46 -14.84 -14.46
CA ILE A 93 9.52 -14.13 -13.75
C ILE A 93 9.01 -13.74 -12.38
N SER A 94 9.69 -14.26 -11.35
CA SER A 94 9.47 -13.90 -9.95
C SER A 94 10.70 -13.21 -9.38
N ILE A 95 10.51 -12.03 -8.80
CA ILE A 95 11.57 -11.23 -8.19
C ILE A 95 11.18 -10.95 -6.75
N ASN A 96 12.10 -11.25 -5.83
CA ASN A 96 11.98 -10.96 -4.41
C ASN A 96 13.01 -9.90 -3.99
N SER A 97 12.58 -8.93 -3.22
CA SER A 97 13.40 -7.91 -2.59
C SER A 97 13.19 -7.98 -1.08
N GLY A 98 14.04 -8.75 -0.42
CA GLY A 98 13.98 -8.92 1.03
C GLY A 98 14.22 -7.59 1.75
N ILE A 99 13.44 -7.35 2.80
CA ILE A 99 13.66 -6.24 3.73
C ILE A 99 13.48 -6.76 5.15
N VAL A 100 14.38 -6.36 6.04
CA VAL A 100 14.25 -6.62 7.48
C VAL A 100 13.69 -5.36 8.11
N TRP A 101 12.41 -5.40 8.47
CA TRP A 101 11.77 -4.34 9.25
C TRP A 101 12.24 -4.43 10.69
N LYS A 102 12.79 -3.32 11.19
CA LYS A 102 13.19 -3.16 12.60
C LYS A 102 12.02 -2.62 13.39
#